data_AF-A0A150R3N4-F1
#
_entry.id   AF-A0A150R3N4-F1
#
_cell.length_a   1.000
_cell.length_b   1.000
_cell.length_c   1.000
_cell.angle_alpha   90.00
_cell.angle_beta   90.00
_cell.angle_gamma   90.00
#
_symmetry.space_group_name_H-M   'P 1'
#
loop_
_entity.id
_entity.type
_entity.pdbx_description
1 polymer ?
#
loop_
_entity_poly.entity_id
_entity_poly.type
_entity_poly.pdbx_seq_one_letter_code
_entity_poly.pdbx_strand_id
1 'polypeptide(L)'
;MKTAAGCVAAIALVGVLSGCSAEAQQSSGGDSSSEAAGGPGVTGGPTGGPSGTGGVDESFGSVNPSTAGAGGGATTGGNQENGESCDGRFTGRVRDFKEAHPDMEPQDSGKCSNCDDHAIVTDTLGQDLKPIYAGGAEGTTTTTGQANFDMWFRDMDGVNMPMNITLQFEDTDGDGVWTYNNREFFPIDEQLFGNEGRPHNYHFTFEMHMGFEYKGGEQFTFAGDDDVFTYINGKKVVDLGGIHAEQTEVVNLDELGLEIGKKYQLDFFFAERHVTDSHFRIDTSIEFINCGVEVK
;
A
#
# COMPACT_ATOMS: atom_id res chain seq x y z
N MET A 1 -30.54 -46.33 40.65
CA MET A 1 -29.77 -45.49 41.59
C MET A 1 -28.74 -44.74 40.77
N LYS A 2 -28.66 -43.41 40.65
CA LYS A 2 -29.28 -42.24 41.27
C LYS A 2 -29.30 -41.14 40.21
N THR A 3 -30.34 -40.30 40.27
CA THR A 3 -30.53 -39.01 39.62
C THR A 3 -29.72 -37.90 40.29
N ALA A 4 -29.33 -36.84 39.55
CA ALA A 4 -29.22 -35.40 39.91
C ALA A 4 -28.54 -34.67 38.73
N ALA A 5 -29.02 -33.62 38.06
CA ALA A 5 -29.83 -32.43 38.36
C ALA A 5 -29.11 -31.31 39.14
N GLY A 6 -29.02 -30.12 38.50
CA GLY A 6 -28.78 -28.78 39.11
C GLY A 6 -27.32 -28.30 39.05
N CYS A 7 -26.99 -27.02 38.87
CA CYS A 7 -27.75 -25.77 38.81
C CYS A 7 -26.91 -24.65 38.14
N VAL A 8 -27.62 -23.63 37.67
CA VAL A 8 -27.20 -22.33 37.15
C VAL A 8 -26.54 -21.46 38.24
N ALA A 9 -25.56 -20.62 37.87
CA ALA A 9 -25.35 -19.33 38.53
C ALA A 9 -24.65 -18.34 37.58
N ALA A 10 -25.42 -17.37 37.09
CA ALA A 10 -24.92 -16.13 36.52
C ALA A 10 -24.62 -15.15 37.67
N ILE A 11 -23.48 -14.44 37.61
CA ILE A 11 -23.19 -13.33 38.52
C ILE A 11 -23.02 -12.08 37.67
N ALA A 12 -24.04 -11.22 37.71
CA ALA A 12 -23.95 -9.81 37.38
C ALA A 12 -23.48 -9.05 38.63
N LEU A 13 -22.55 -8.11 38.47
CA LEU A 13 -22.25 -7.12 39.50
C LEU A 13 -22.47 -5.72 38.90
N VAL A 14 -23.44 -5.01 39.45
CA VAL A 14 -23.68 -3.58 39.25
C VAL A 14 -23.71 -2.91 40.63
N GLY A 15 -23.08 -1.74 40.72
CA GLY A 15 -23.42 -0.70 41.70
C GLY A 15 -22.33 -0.40 42.75
N VAL A 16 -22.15 0.81 43.28
CA VAL A 16 -22.77 2.14 43.12
C VAL A 16 -21.81 3.17 43.75
N LEU A 17 -21.84 4.39 43.18
CA LEU A 17 -21.45 5.73 43.67
C LEU A 17 -21.12 5.99 45.16
N SER A 18 -20.16 6.91 45.37
CA SER A 18 -20.11 8.00 46.37
C SER A 18 -18.92 8.91 45.97
N GLY A 19 -18.94 10.25 45.82
CA GLY A 19 -19.88 11.31 46.17
C GLY A 19 -19.18 12.37 47.04
N CYS A 20 -18.99 13.58 46.48
CA CYS A 20 -18.83 14.92 47.15
C CYS A 20 -17.47 15.22 47.84
N SER A 21 -16.85 16.42 47.81
CA SER A 21 -17.26 17.84 47.63
C SER A 21 -16.02 18.72 47.30
N ALA A 22 -16.10 19.69 46.36
CA ALA A 22 -16.30 21.15 46.54
C ALA A 22 -15.08 21.90 47.13
N GLU A 23 -14.70 23.15 46.81
CA GLU A 23 -15.00 24.23 45.84
C GLU A 23 -14.11 25.43 46.27
N ALA A 24 -13.72 26.32 45.34
CA ALA A 24 -13.57 27.79 45.47
C ALA A 24 -12.80 28.30 44.23
N GLN A 25 -13.44 28.93 43.23
CA GLN A 25 -13.72 30.39 43.08
C GLN A 25 -12.49 31.30 43.31
N GLN A 26 -12.23 32.41 42.61
CA GLN A 26 -12.72 33.11 41.41
C GLN A 26 -11.93 34.44 41.38
N SER A 27 -11.61 35.01 40.21
CA SER A 27 -11.47 36.47 39.95
C SER A 27 -10.88 36.64 38.53
N SER A 28 -11.66 37.06 37.53
CA SER A 28 -11.76 38.45 37.00
C SER A 28 -10.39 39.14 36.83
N GLY A 29 -10.00 39.70 35.69
CA GLY A 29 -10.69 40.30 34.55
C GLY A 29 -9.87 41.55 34.17
N GLY A 30 -9.69 41.87 32.89
CA GLY A 30 -8.98 43.11 32.50
C GLY A 30 -8.43 43.11 31.08
N ASP A 31 -9.14 43.83 30.22
CA ASP A 31 -8.88 44.12 28.81
C ASP A 31 -7.92 45.33 28.64
N SER A 32 -7.42 45.55 27.41
CA SER A 32 -6.98 46.83 26.76
C SER A 32 -5.59 46.86 26.10
N SER A 33 -5.61 46.67 24.78
CA SER A 33 -5.13 47.54 23.66
C SER A 33 -3.81 48.36 23.70
N SER A 34 -3.05 48.21 22.59
CA SER A 34 -2.42 49.23 21.68
C SER A 34 -1.27 50.13 22.20
N GLU A 35 -0.23 50.56 21.44
CA GLU A 35 0.04 50.78 20.01
C GLU A 35 1.58 50.78 19.68
N ALA A 36 1.90 50.60 18.38
CA ALA A 36 2.90 51.33 17.54
C ALA A 36 4.42 51.24 17.85
N ALA A 37 5.39 51.27 16.91
CA ALA A 37 5.45 51.33 15.44
C ALA A 37 6.93 51.20 14.99
N GLY A 38 7.18 50.86 13.72
CA GLY A 38 8.38 51.29 12.97
C GLY A 38 9.12 50.20 12.14
N GLY A 39 8.82 50.10 10.84
CA GLY A 39 9.69 49.46 9.83
C GLY A 39 10.75 50.44 9.26
N PRO A 40 11.33 50.24 8.06
CA PRO A 40 11.42 49.04 7.19
C PRO A 40 12.88 48.76 6.71
N GLY A 41 13.10 47.64 5.99
CA GLY A 41 14.35 47.36 5.28
C GLY A 41 14.19 46.25 4.24
N VAL A 42 14.02 46.65 2.97
CA VAL A 42 13.83 45.80 1.79
C VAL A 42 15.16 45.58 1.08
N THR A 43 15.51 44.32 0.77
CA THR A 43 16.29 43.82 -0.39
C THR A 43 16.09 42.29 -0.40
N GLY A 44 15.73 41.52 -1.42
CA GLY A 44 15.57 41.73 -2.86
C GLY A 44 15.89 40.40 -3.58
N GLY A 45 14.86 39.65 -3.99
CA GLY A 45 14.87 38.67 -5.10
C GLY A 45 15.14 37.18 -4.81
N PRO A 46 14.70 36.23 -5.69
CA PRO A 46 13.60 36.30 -6.64
C PRO A 46 12.46 35.30 -6.35
N THR A 47 11.27 35.74 -6.71
CA THR A 47 10.00 35.03 -6.83
C THR A 47 10.03 34.01 -7.98
N GLY A 48 9.47 32.82 -7.73
CA GLY A 48 9.23 31.81 -8.76
C GLY A 48 8.46 30.62 -8.20
N GLY A 49 7.26 30.86 -7.66
CA GLY A 49 6.33 29.77 -7.40
C GLY A 49 5.56 29.45 -8.69
N PRO A 50 5.37 28.18 -9.03
CA PRO A 50 4.21 27.77 -9.79
C PRO A 50 3.17 27.26 -8.79
N SER A 51 2.15 28.09 -8.57
CA SER A 51 0.80 27.59 -8.39
C SER A 51 0.45 26.78 -9.65
N GLY A 52 0.49 25.46 -9.53
CA GLY A 52 0.02 24.54 -10.55
C GLY A 52 -0.82 23.48 -9.84
N THR A 53 -2.13 23.52 -10.05
CA THR A 53 -2.98 22.34 -9.92
C THR A 53 -2.37 21.27 -10.82
N GLY A 54 -1.66 20.31 -10.22
CA GLY A 54 -0.97 19.22 -10.91
C GLY A 54 -2.01 18.40 -11.66
N GLY A 55 -2.18 18.73 -12.94
CA GLY A 55 -3.03 17.99 -13.85
C GLY A 55 -2.46 16.60 -14.04
N VAL A 56 -3.21 15.60 -13.62
CA VAL A 56 -3.11 14.27 -14.18
C VAL A 56 -3.37 14.40 -15.68
N ASP A 57 -2.42 13.96 -16.49
CA ASP A 57 -2.47 14.09 -17.94
C ASP A 57 -3.57 13.18 -18.50
N GLU A 58 -4.53 13.79 -19.20
CA GLU A 58 -5.68 13.16 -19.87
C GLU A 58 -5.30 12.19 -21.01
N SER A 59 -4.00 12.00 -21.27
CA SER A 59 -3.46 11.07 -22.25
C SER A 59 -2.22 10.39 -21.70
N PHE A 60 -2.35 9.46 -20.74
CA PHE A 60 -1.23 8.67 -20.20
C PHE A 60 0.08 9.46 -20.19
N GLY A 61 0.18 10.47 -19.30
CA GLY A 61 1.34 11.35 -19.24
C GLY A 61 2.60 10.52 -19.33
N SER A 62 3.25 10.62 -20.50
CA SER A 62 4.26 9.72 -21.02
C SER A 62 5.07 9.08 -19.92
N VAL A 63 4.72 7.84 -19.54
CA VAL A 63 5.71 6.91 -19.04
C VAL A 63 6.68 6.80 -20.20
N ASN A 64 7.90 7.32 -20.03
CA ASN A 64 8.96 7.19 -21.02
C ASN A 64 9.85 6.04 -20.52
N PRO A 65 9.62 4.78 -20.94
CA PRO A 65 10.50 3.69 -20.58
C PRO A 65 11.68 3.69 -21.55
N SER A 66 12.48 4.76 -21.55
CA SER A 66 13.75 4.78 -22.28
C SER A 66 14.73 5.85 -21.78
N THR A 67 15.61 5.45 -20.86
CA THR A 67 17.03 5.78 -21.00
C THR A 67 17.83 4.50 -20.84
N ALA A 68 18.27 3.99 -21.98
CA ALA A 68 19.04 2.77 -22.14
C ALA A 68 20.37 2.80 -21.36
N GLY A 69 20.56 1.80 -20.51
CA GLY A 69 21.88 1.26 -20.18
C GLY A 69 21.94 -0.14 -20.80
N ALA A 70 22.76 -0.31 -21.84
CA ALA A 70 22.88 -1.57 -22.56
C ALA A 70 23.46 -2.69 -21.67
N GLY A 71 22.69 -3.75 -21.48
CA GLY A 71 23.13 -5.02 -20.87
C GLY A 71 22.14 -6.12 -21.26
N GLY A 72 22.57 -7.02 -22.14
CA GLY A 72 21.69 -7.96 -22.85
C GLY A 72 21.13 -9.11 -22.01
N GLY A 73 19.87 -9.42 -22.28
CA GLY A 73 19.18 -10.65 -21.87
C GLY A 73 17.82 -10.69 -22.56
N ALA A 74 17.72 -11.42 -23.66
CA ALA A 74 16.52 -11.50 -24.48
C ALA A 74 15.59 -12.60 -23.97
N THR A 75 14.38 -12.23 -23.53
CA THR A 75 13.16 -13.05 -23.64
C THR A 75 11.92 -12.15 -23.69
N THR A 76 11.33 -12.06 -24.90
CA THR A 76 9.92 -11.77 -25.24
C THR A 76 9.07 -10.96 -24.26
N GLY A 77 9.34 -9.66 -24.14
CA GLY A 77 8.32 -8.67 -23.78
C GLY A 77 7.59 -8.25 -25.06
N GLY A 78 6.29 -8.55 -25.16
CA GLY A 78 5.47 -8.00 -26.22
C GLY A 78 5.44 -6.48 -26.11
N ASN A 79 5.68 -5.78 -27.21
CA ASN A 79 5.39 -4.35 -27.31
C ASN A 79 3.86 -4.16 -27.22
N GLN A 80 3.31 -4.03 -26.02
CA GLN A 80 1.94 -3.56 -25.84
C GLN A 80 1.97 -2.03 -25.83
N GLU A 81 1.74 -1.43 -27.00
CA GLU A 81 1.38 -0.02 -27.11
C GLU A 81 -0.11 0.15 -26.75
N ASN A 82 -0.37 1.05 -25.79
CA ASN A 82 -1.61 1.80 -25.53
C ASN A 82 -2.96 1.13 -25.89
N GLY A 83 -3.53 0.41 -24.91
CA GLY A 83 -4.98 0.13 -24.88
C GLY A 83 -5.43 -1.26 -25.34
N GLU A 84 -4.50 -2.20 -25.55
CA GLU A 84 -4.85 -3.61 -25.74
C GLU A 84 -5.10 -4.30 -24.39
N SER A 85 -6.20 -5.05 -24.32
CA SER A 85 -6.52 -5.93 -23.18
C SER A 85 -5.38 -6.90 -22.90
N CYS A 86 -5.16 -7.20 -21.63
CA CYS A 86 -3.99 -7.95 -21.19
C CYS A 86 -4.18 -9.47 -21.20
N ASP A 87 -5.34 -9.96 -21.65
CA ASP A 87 -5.68 -11.40 -21.69
C ASP A 87 -5.39 -12.10 -20.34
N GLY A 88 -5.69 -11.38 -19.24
CA GLY A 88 -5.43 -11.83 -17.88
C GLY A 88 -3.95 -11.86 -17.47
N ARG A 89 -2.99 -11.41 -18.28
CA ARG A 89 -1.55 -11.46 -17.98
C ARG A 89 -1.04 -10.14 -17.44
N PHE A 90 -0.50 -10.16 -16.23
CA PHE A 90 -0.02 -8.98 -15.52
C PHE A 90 1.42 -9.16 -15.09
N THR A 91 2.32 -8.39 -15.69
CA THR A 91 3.72 -8.37 -15.29
C THR A 91 3.95 -7.30 -14.24
N GLY A 92 4.46 -7.72 -13.10
CA GLY A 92 4.90 -6.83 -12.03
C GLY A 92 6.37 -7.05 -11.68
N ARG A 93 6.89 -6.20 -10.80
CA ARG A 93 8.28 -6.25 -10.34
C ARG A 93 8.33 -6.72 -8.90
N VAL A 94 8.99 -7.86 -8.69
CA VAL A 94 9.29 -8.41 -7.36
C VAL A 94 10.71 -8.00 -6.96
N ARG A 95 10.93 -7.73 -5.68
CA ARG A 95 12.25 -7.41 -5.11
C ARG A 95 12.48 -8.26 -3.88
N ASP A 96 13.50 -9.10 -3.95
CA ASP A 96 13.92 -9.98 -2.86
C ASP A 96 14.86 -9.25 -1.90
N PHE A 97 14.58 -9.34 -0.61
CA PHE A 97 15.32 -8.75 0.48
C PHE A 97 15.95 -9.85 1.32
N LYS A 98 17.03 -9.52 2.00
CA LYS A 98 17.55 -10.38 3.07
C LYS A 98 16.76 -10.12 4.34
N GLU A 99 16.60 -11.15 5.16
CA GLU A 99 16.08 -11.08 6.53
C GLU A 99 16.79 -10.00 7.37
N ALA A 100 18.05 -9.72 7.08
CA ALA A 100 18.82 -8.68 7.76
C ALA A 100 18.30 -7.23 7.50
N HIS A 101 17.39 -7.03 6.55
CA HIS A 101 16.76 -5.72 6.33
C HIS A 101 15.86 -5.38 7.53
N PRO A 102 15.97 -4.18 8.13
CA PRO A 102 15.29 -3.87 9.40
C PRO A 102 13.76 -3.95 9.41
N ASP A 103 13.12 -3.88 8.24
CA ASP A 103 11.66 -4.01 8.10
C ASP A 103 11.19 -5.42 7.72
N MET A 104 12.12 -6.38 7.51
CA MET A 104 11.82 -7.80 7.35
C MET A 104 11.90 -8.44 8.73
N GLU A 105 10.84 -9.14 9.17
CA GLU A 105 10.76 -9.65 10.55
C GLU A 105 10.95 -8.58 11.66
N PRO A 106 10.26 -7.41 11.59
CA PRO A 106 10.46 -6.32 12.56
C PRO A 106 10.12 -6.77 14.00
N GLN A 107 9.27 -7.76 14.19
CA GLN A 107 8.98 -8.36 15.49
C GLN A 107 10.19 -9.00 16.19
N ASP A 108 11.18 -9.49 15.45
CA ASP A 108 12.42 -10.03 16.03
C ASP A 108 13.26 -8.93 16.70
N SER A 109 13.04 -7.67 16.29
CA SER A 109 13.58 -6.48 16.95
C SER A 109 12.73 -5.96 18.12
N GLY A 110 11.61 -6.64 18.43
CA GLY A 110 10.66 -6.25 19.47
C GLY A 110 9.78 -5.06 19.10
N LYS A 111 9.77 -4.64 17.82
CA LYS A 111 8.97 -3.52 17.31
C LYS A 111 7.47 -3.76 17.42
N CYS A 112 7.04 -5.02 17.39
CA CYS A 112 5.64 -5.33 17.21
C CYS A 112 5.11 -6.49 18.08
N SER A 113 3.90 -6.31 18.61
CA SER A 113 3.11 -7.32 19.34
C SER A 113 1.64 -7.38 18.90
N ASN A 114 1.14 -6.31 18.26
CA ASN A 114 -0.03 -6.31 17.37
C ASN A 114 0.44 -5.61 16.09
N CYS A 115 0.50 -6.33 14.99
CA CYS A 115 1.23 -5.90 13.80
C CYS A 115 0.35 -5.40 12.67
N ASP A 116 -0.94 -5.26 12.93
CA ASP A 116 -1.82 -4.45 12.10
C ASP A 116 -1.42 -2.96 12.20
N ASP A 117 -1.00 -2.36 11.08
CA ASP A 117 -0.25 -1.10 11.03
C ASP A 117 -0.65 -0.26 9.81
N HIS A 118 -1.93 0.08 9.76
CA HIS A 118 -2.51 1.01 8.79
C HIS A 118 -1.78 2.36 8.79
N ALA A 119 -1.81 3.07 7.65
CA ALA A 119 -1.19 4.37 7.47
C ALA A 119 0.36 4.38 7.54
N ILE A 120 1.01 3.28 7.13
CA ILE A 120 2.45 3.28 6.76
C ILE A 120 2.72 4.24 5.60
N VAL A 121 1.74 4.40 4.69
CA VAL A 121 1.84 5.22 3.48
C VAL A 121 0.81 6.35 3.47
N THR A 122 1.16 7.48 2.84
CA THR A 122 0.25 8.64 2.70
C THR A 122 -0.92 8.34 1.75
N ASP A 123 -1.89 9.25 1.68
CA ASP A 123 -3.05 9.10 0.79
C ASP A 123 -2.73 9.35 -0.69
N THR A 124 -1.49 9.75 -1.02
CA THR A 124 -1.05 10.05 -2.37
C THR A 124 0.25 9.37 -2.75
N LEU A 125 0.40 9.03 -4.03
CA LEU A 125 1.66 8.57 -4.58
C LEU A 125 2.65 9.72 -4.81
N GLY A 126 3.94 9.36 -4.83
CA GLY A 126 5.01 10.21 -5.32
C GLY A 126 4.91 10.46 -6.82
N GLN A 127 5.70 11.43 -7.31
CA GLN A 127 5.80 11.69 -8.75
C GLN A 127 6.42 10.52 -9.54
N ASP A 128 7.12 9.62 -8.84
CA ASP A 128 7.68 8.37 -9.32
C ASP A 128 6.67 7.20 -9.27
N LEU A 129 5.40 7.49 -8.97
CA LEU A 129 4.33 6.51 -8.77
C LEU A 129 4.66 5.49 -7.66
N LYS A 130 5.49 5.85 -6.67
CA LYS A 130 5.78 4.99 -5.51
C LYS A 130 5.04 5.49 -4.26
N PRO A 131 4.70 4.61 -3.31
CA PRO A 131 4.08 5.02 -2.07
C PRO A 131 4.99 5.99 -1.30
N ILE A 132 4.42 7.07 -0.78
CA ILE A 132 5.14 8.00 0.10
C ILE A 132 4.97 7.52 1.53
N TYR A 133 6.07 7.40 2.26
CA TYR A 133 6.05 7.00 3.66
C TYR A 133 5.39 8.04 4.57
N ALA A 134 4.53 7.59 5.49
CA ALA A 134 3.82 8.44 6.45
C ALA A 134 4.31 8.29 7.92
N GLY A 135 5.10 7.26 8.23
CA GLY A 135 5.49 6.91 9.61
C GLY A 135 6.52 7.83 10.30
N GLY A 136 7.11 8.79 9.59
CA GLY A 136 8.09 9.73 10.16
C GLY A 136 9.44 9.09 10.56
N ALA A 137 10.27 9.84 11.29
CA ALA A 137 11.66 9.44 11.54
C ALA A 137 11.80 8.20 12.46
N GLU A 138 10.88 8.01 13.40
CA GLU A 138 10.93 6.92 14.39
C GLU A 138 10.31 5.59 13.88
N GLY A 139 9.72 5.64 12.69
CA GLY A 139 8.99 4.54 12.10
C GLY A 139 7.56 4.40 12.62
N THR A 140 6.85 3.39 12.12
CA THR A 140 5.55 2.93 12.63
C THR A 140 5.71 1.74 13.58
N THR A 141 4.64 1.01 13.86
CA THR A 141 4.66 -0.21 14.69
C THR A 141 5.46 -1.34 14.01
N THR A 142 5.41 -1.43 12.68
CA THR A 142 6.04 -2.50 11.90
C THR A 142 7.14 -2.01 10.95
N THR A 143 7.47 -0.72 10.98
CA THR A 143 8.53 -0.15 10.13
C THR A 143 9.54 0.65 10.94
N THR A 144 10.72 0.84 10.38
CA THR A 144 11.90 1.39 11.06
C THR A 144 12.37 2.74 10.51
N GLY A 145 11.46 3.44 9.82
CA GLY A 145 11.64 4.81 9.37
C GLY A 145 11.78 4.95 7.86
N GLN A 146 11.69 6.20 7.39
CA GLN A 146 11.58 6.52 5.97
C GLN A 146 12.71 5.94 5.11
N ALA A 147 13.95 5.97 5.60
CA ALA A 147 15.10 5.53 4.82
C ALA A 147 15.04 4.04 4.44
N ASN A 148 14.48 3.20 5.31
CA ASN A 148 14.33 1.76 5.05
C ASN A 148 13.09 1.50 4.20
N PHE A 149 11.97 2.18 4.48
CA PHE A 149 10.77 2.10 3.64
C PHE A 149 11.03 2.52 2.19
N ASP A 150 11.85 3.55 1.97
CA ASP A 150 12.20 4.03 0.62
C ASP A 150 12.90 2.97 -0.24
N MET A 151 13.40 1.88 0.36
CA MET A 151 14.03 0.76 -0.34
C MET A 151 13.01 -0.27 -0.84
N TRP A 152 11.80 -0.32 -0.28
CA TRP A 152 10.83 -1.40 -0.53
C TRP A 152 10.51 -1.54 -2.01
N PHE A 153 10.08 -0.44 -2.63
CA PHE A 153 9.59 -0.44 -4.03
C PHE A 153 10.59 0.18 -5.01
N ARG A 154 11.90 0.09 -4.71
CA ARG A 154 12.97 0.61 -5.56
C ARG A 154 14.09 -0.39 -5.72
N ASP A 155 14.59 -0.53 -6.94
CA ASP A 155 15.73 -1.40 -7.21
C ASP A 155 17.00 -0.77 -6.64
N MET A 156 17.63 -1.46 -5.68
CA MET A 156 18.78 -0.92 -4.98
C MET A 156 19.89 -1.96 -4.89
N ASP A 157 21.00 -1.69 -5.61
CA ASP A 157 22.17 -2.56 -5.62
C ASP A 157 22.72 -2.77 -4.20
N GLY A 158 22.98 -4.03 -3.86
CA GLY A 158 23.41 -4.43 -2.52
C GLY A 158 22.32 -4.46 -1.45
N VAL A 159 21.10 -3.99 -1.75
CA VAL A 159 19.95 -3.99 -0.82
C VAL A 159 18.94 -5.07 -1.21
N ASN A 160 18.48 -5.08 -2.46
CA ASN A 160 17.52 -6.06 -2.97
C ASN A 160 17.93 -6.64 -4.34
N MET A 161 17.35 -7.78 -4.70
CA MET A 161 17.47 -8.37 -6.03
C MET A 161 16.12 -8.31 -6.74
N PRO A 162 15.99 -7.54 -7.83
CA PRO A 162 14.72 -7.42 -8.54
C PRO A 162 14.56 -8.46 -9.65
N MET A 163 13.32 -8.87 -9.90
CA MET A 163 12.91 -9.72 -11.02
C MET A 163 11.51 -9.32 -11.49
N ASN A 164 11.19 -9.58 -12.76
CA ASN A 164 9.81 -9.47 -13.22
C ASN A 164 9.12 -10.83 -13.10
N ILE A 165 7.89 -10.83 -12.59
CA ILE A 165 7.01 -11.99 -12.57
C ILE A 165 5.71 -11.65 -13.29
N THR A 166 5.10 -12.66 -13.92
CA THR A 166 3.80 -12.48 -14.59
C THR A 166 2.75 -13.32 -13.91
N LEU A 167 1.69 -12.67 -13.44
CA LEU A 167 0.51 -13.31 -12.88
C LEU A 167 -0.51 -13.55 -13.99
N GLN A 168 -1.18 -14.70 -13.94
CA GLN A 168 -2.26 -15.06 -14.86
C GLN A 168 -3.58 -15.05 -14.09
N PHE A 169 -4.44 -14.11 -14.44
CA PHE A 169 -5.81 -14.01 -13.95
C PHE A 169 -6.70 -14.82 -14.88
N GLU A 170 -7.77 -15.36 -14.31
CA GLU A 170 -8.74 -16.19 -15.02
C GLU A 170 -10.17 -15.81 -14.64
N ASP A 171 -11.06 -15.76 -15.62
CA ASP A 171 -12.52 -15.67 -15.44
C ASP A 171 -13.10 -17.07 -15.70
N THR A 172 -13.03 -17.93 -14.68
CA THR A 172 -13.33 -19.37 -14.85
C THR A 172 -14.82 -19.68 -14.98
N ASP A 173 -15.70 -18.82 -14.47
CA ASP A 173 -17.15 -18.97 -14.53
C ASP A 173 -17.81 -18.12 -15.63
N GLY A 174 -17.06 -17.20 -16.24
CA GLY A 174 -17.50 -16.38 -17.37
C GLY A 174 -18.44 -15.26 -16.95
N ASP A 175 -18.35 -14.81 -15.69
CA ASP A 175 -19.21 -13.76 -15.14
C ASP A 175 -18.63 -12.35 -15.33
N GLY A 176 -17.42 -12.25 -15.87
CA GLY A 176 -16.69 -11.00 -16.09
C GLY A 176 -15.78 -10.60 -14.93
N VAL A 177 -15.67 -11.43 -13.88
CA VAL A 177 -14.73 -11.23 -12.76
C VAL A 177 -13.47 -12.06 -12.97
N TRP A 178 -12.38 -11.38 -13.25
CA TRP A 178 -11.06 -11.97 -13.38
C TRP A 178 -10.43 -12.15 -12.01
N THR A 179 -9.98 -13.38 -11.74
CA THR A 179 -9.45 -13.77 -10.43
C THR A 179 -8.00 -14.23 -10.56
N TYR A 180 -7.14 -13.72 -9.69
CA TYR A 180 -5.89 -14.38 -9.31
C TYR A 180 -6.00 -14.77 -7.84
N ASN A 181 -5.76 -16.03 -7.51
CA ASN A 181 -5.88 -16.53 -6.14
C ASN A 181 -4.77 -17.54 -5.87
N ASN A 182 -3.77 -17.14 -5.10
CA ASN A 182 -2.69 -17.99 -4.66
C ASN A 182 -2.56 -17.94 -3.14
N ARG A 183 -2.77 -19.09 -2.49
CA ARG A 183 -2.67 -19.25 -1.03
C ARG A 183 -1.26 -19.60 -0.54
N GLU A 184 -0.34 -19.81 -1.47
CA GLU A 184 1.08 -20.08 -1.23
C GLU A 184 1.87 -19.17 -2.18
N PHE A 185 1.73 -17.85 -2.00
CA PHE A 185 2.32 -16.86 -2.90
C PHE A 185 3.81 -16.65 -2.62
N PHE A 186 4.62 -17.62 -3.05
CA PHE A 186 6.09 -17.57 -2.95
C PHE A 186 6.72 -17.56 -4.36
N PRO A 187 6.54 -16.47 -5.13
CA PRO A 187 6.86 -16.44 -6.57
C PRO A 187 8.37 -16.55 -6.87
N ILE A 188 9.22 -16.39 -5.86
CA ILE A 188 10.68 -16.38 -5.96
C ILE A 188 11.35 -17.43 -5.09
N ASP A 189 10.64 -18.50 -4.72
CA ASP A 189 11.23 -19.67 -4.07
C ASP A 189 12.46 -20.18 -4.83
N GLU A 190 13.51 -20.48 -4.08
CA GLU A 190 14.82 -20.97 -4.54
C GLU A 190 15.55 -20.05 -5.54
N GLN A 191 15.08 -18.80 -5.72
CA GLN A 191 15.64 -17.82 -6.65
C GLN A 191 16.24 -16.62 -5.90
N LEU A 192 17.00 -15.78 -6.63
CA LEU A 192 17.56 -14.52 -6.12
C LEU A 192 18.47 -14.73 -4.90
N PHE A 193 18.19 -14.16 -3.73
CA PHE A 193 18.93 -14.46 -2.49
C PHE A 193 18.57 -15.83 -1.91
N GLY A 194 17.49 -16.44 -2.38
CA GLY A 194 16.99 -17.74 -1.97
C GLY A 194 16.24 -17.69 -0.64
N ASN A 195 15.82 -18.85 -0.15
CA ASN A 195 14.92 -18.95 1.01
C ASN A 195 15.61 -18.72 2.36
N GLU A 196 16.88 -18.29 2.38
CA GLU A 196 17.68 -18.04 3.58
C GLU A 196 17.64 -19.16 4.65
N GLY A 197 17.53 -20.42 4.22
CA GLY A 197 17.47 -21.60 5.10
C GLY A 197 16.07 -21.94 5.63
N ARG A 198 15.04 -21.26 5.14
CA ARG A 198 13.61 -21.49 5.42
C ARG A 198 12.96 -22.31 4.29
N PRO A 199 11.74 -22.85 4.49
CA PRO A 199 11.02 -23.57 3.43
C PRO A 199 10.69 -22.71 2.22
N HIS A 200 10.35 -21.43 2.44
CA HIS A 200 9.96 -20.47 1.39
C HIS A 200 10.77 -19.17 1.49
N ASN A 201 10.71 -18.35 0.43
CA ASN A 201 11.20 -16.98 0.45
C ASN A 201 10.09 -16.02 0.93
N TYR A 202 10.28 -15.45 2.12
CA TYR A 202 9.31 -14.62 2.86
C TYR A 202 9.68 -13.13 2.93
N HIS A 203 10.72 -12.70 2.22
CA HIS A 203 11.23 -11.32 2.39
C HIS A 203 11.24 -10.64 1.04
N PHE A 204 10.06 -10.21 0.58
CA PHE A 204 9.98 -9.60 -0.73
C PHE A 204 8.89 -8.54 -0.82
N THR A 205 9.05 -7.67 -1.80
CA THR A 205 7.99 -6.75 -2.21
C THR A 205 7.61 -7.03 -3.64
N PHE A 206 6.38 -6.68 -4.00
CA PHE A 206 5.86 -6.82 -5.35
C PHE A 206 5.06 -5.57 -5.72
N GLU A 207 5.24 -5.07 -6.94
CA GLU A 207 4.45 -3.96 -7.46
C GLU A 207 3.91 -4.24 -8.86
N MET A 208 2.75 -3.68 -9.16
CA MET A 208 2.15 -3.67 -10.49
C MET A 208 1.60 -2.29 -10.82
N HIS A 209 1.77 -1.88 -12.08
CA HIS A 209 1.25 -0.62 -12.60
C HIS A 209 0.42 -0.92 -13.85
N MET A 210 -0.84 -0.48 -13.86
CA MET A 210 -1.77 -0.76 -14.95
C MET A 210 -2.71 0.42 -15.20
N GLY A 211 -3.31 0.47 -16.38
CA GLY A 211 -4.39 1.39 -16.70
C GLY A 211 -5.72 0.66 -16.80
N PHE A 212 -6.82 1.40 -16.72
CA PHE A 212 -8.14 0.90 -17.10
C PHE A 212 -9.02 2.04 -17.63
N GLU A 213 -10.04 1.71 -18.42
CA GLU A 213 -11.13 2.64 -18.73
C GLU A 213 -12.29 2.35 -17.80
N TYR A 214 -12.77 3.37 -17.08
CA TYR A 214 -13.88 3.24 -16.17
C TYR A 214 -15.22 3.24 -16.93
N LYS A 215 -16.00 2.17 -16.78
CA LYS A 215 -17.29 1.95 -17.47
C LYS A 215 -18.49 2.10 -16.53
N GLY A 216 -18.27 2.12 -15.21
CA GLY A 216 -19.28 2.18 -14.17
C GLY A 216 -19.64 0.80 -13.63
N GLY A 217 -19.78 0.70 -12.31
CA GLY A 217 -20.14 -0.52 -11.60
C GLY A 217 -19.00 -1.51 -11.39
N GLU A 218 -17.77 -1.17 -11.77
CA GLU A 218 -16.61 -2.02 -11.49
C GLU A 218 -16.33 -2.14 -9.99
N GLN A 219 -15.90 -3.33 -9.58
CA GLN A 219 -15.44 -3.62 -8.24
C GLN A 219 -14.07 -4.26 -8.31
N PHE A 220 -13.30 -3.99 -7.27
CA PHE A 220 -11.99 -4.55 -7.06
C PHE A 220 -11.92 -5.12 -5.64
N THR A 221 -11.51 -6.38 -5.47
CA THR A 221 -11.24 -6.98 -4.16
C THR A 221 -9.77 -7.38 -4.05
N PHE A 222 -9.14 -7.04 -2.93
CA PHE A 222 -7.82 -7.54 -2.55
C PHE A 222 -7.93 -8.40 -1.31
N ALA A 223 -7.11 -9.45 -1.28
CA ALA A 223 -6.74 -10.14 -0.06
C ALA A 223 -5.23 -10.39 -0.02
N GLY A 224 -4.62 -10.10 1.13
CA GLY A 224 -3.18 -10.18 1.31
C GLY A 224 -2.76 -10.36 2.76
N ASP A 225 -1.58 -10.97 2.90
CA ASP A 225 -0.79 -11.23 4.11
C ASP A 225 0.65 -11.11 3.59
N ASP A 226 1.45 -10.08 3.90
CA ASP A 226 1.26 -9.01 4.89
C ASP A 226 0.67 -7.71 4.31
N ASP A 227 1.49 -6.80 3.76
CA ASP A 227 1.04 -5.44 3.41
C ASP A 227 0.36 -5.35 2.04
N VAL A 228 -0.74 -4.60 1.93
CA VAL A 228 -1.37 -4.22 0.64
C VAL A 228 -1.65 -2.72 0.50
N PHE A 229 -0.92 -2.14 -0.44
CA PHE A 229 -0.99 -0.82 -1.06
C PHE A 229 -1.83 -0.70 -2.34
N THR A 230 -2.97 -0.01 -2.42
CA THR A 230 -3.54 0.31 -3.75
C THR A 230 -3.94 1.76 -3.93
N TYR A 231 -3.64 2.28 -5.11
CA TYR A 231 -3.96 3.64 -5.53
C TYR A 231 -4.68 3.64 -6.87
N ILE A 232 -5.68 4.50 -6.99
CA ILE A 232 -6.32 4.83 -8.28
C ILE A 232 -6.09 6.31 -8.55
N ASN A 233 -5.49 6.61 -9.69
CA ASN A 233 -5.13 7.96 -10.10
C ASN A 233 -4.30 8.69 -9.04
N GLY A 234 -3.34 7.98 -8.45
CA GLY A 234 -2.45 8.47 -7.40
C GLY A 234 -3.12 8.71 -6.05
N LYS A 235 -4.38 8.31 -5.83
CA LYS A 235 -5.08 8.38 -4.54
C LYS A 235 -5.26 7.01 -3.93
N LYS A 236 -4.94 6.87 -2.64
CA LYS A 236 -5.06 5.60 -1.91
C LYS A 236 -6.51 5.15 -1.84
N VAL A 237 -6.76 3.89 -2.16
CA VAL A 237 -8.08 3.24 -2.12
C VAL A 237 -8.11 1.96 -1.28
N VAL A 238 -6.93 1.41 -0.96
CA VAL A 238 -6.74 0.26 -0.07
C VAL A 238 -5.53 0.53 0.82
N ASP A 239 -5.67 0.24 2.10
CA ASP A 239 -4.60 0.34 3.10
C ASP A 239 -4.74 -0.86 4.03
N LEU A 240 -4.03 -1.95 3.73
CA LEU A 240 -3.89 -3.11 4.61
C LEU A 240 -2.43 -3.19 5.03
N GLY A 241 -1.98 -2.17 5.78
CA GLY A 241 -0.61 -2.08 6.24
C GLY A 241 -0.34 -2.92 7.48
N GLY A 242 0.87 -3.43 7.59
CA GLY A 242 1.34 -4.20 8.73
C GLY A 242 1.51 -5.69 8.45
N ILE A 243 1.88 -6.42 9.50
CA ILE A 243 2.06 -7.88 9.48
C ILE A 243 0.82 -8.51 10.10
N HIS A 244 0.07 -9.27 9.33
CA HIS A 244 -1.23 -9.78 9.75
C HIS A 244 -1.67 -10.97 8.90
N ALA A 245 -2.40 -11.90 9.50
CA ALA A 245 -3.10 -12.93 8.72
C ALA A 245 -3.99 -12.28 7.64
N GLU A 246 -4.21 -13.00 6.52
CA GLU A 246 -4.97 -12.53 5.35
C GLU A 246 -6.13 -11.59 5.71
N GLN A 247 -6.00 -10.32 5.31
CA GLN A 247 -7.06 -9.32 5.38
C GLN A 247 -7.67 -9.13 3.99
N THR A 248 -8.93 -8.70 3.93
CA THR A 248 -9.65 -8.48 2.66
C THR A 248 -10.29 -7.11 2.63
N GLU A 249 -10.11 -6.38 1.52
CA GLU A 249 -10.79 -5.11 1.25
C GLU A 249 -11.47 -5.14 -0.12
N VAL A 250 -12.70 -4.63 -0.17
CA VAL A 250 -13.50 -4.50 -1.39
C VAL A 250 -13.70 -3.02 -1.69
N VAL A 251 -13.29 -2.60 -2.89
CA VAL A 251 -13.42 -1.24 -3.39
C VAL A 251 -14.48 -1.22 -4.48
N ASN A 252 -15.53 -0.44 -4.27
CA ASN A 252 -16.52 -0.10 -5.28
C ASN A 252 -16.11 1.19 -6.00
N LEU A 253 -15.80 1.09 -7.30
CA LEU A 253 -15.28 2.24 -8.06
C LEU A 253 -16.32 3.36 -8.24
N ASP A 254 -17.61 3.05 -8.15
CA ASP A 254 -18.71 4.02 -8.17
C ASP A 254 -18.57 5.08 -7.05
N GLU A 255 -17.88 4.74 -5.96
CA GLU A 255 -17.73 5.60 -4.78
C GLU A 255 -16.53 6.56 -4.88
N LEU A 256 -15.67 6.38 -5.90
CA LEU A 256 -14.41 7.10 -6.05
C LEU A 256 -14.53 8.40 -6.86
N GLY A 257 -15.72 8.71 -7.39
CA GLY A 257 -15.96 9.91 -8.17
C GLY A 257 -15.29 9.90 -9.55
N LEU A 258 -15.13 8.72 -10.14
CA LEU A 258 -14.61 8.53 -11.49
C LEU A 258 -15.67 8.89 -12.55
N GLU A 259 -15.22 9.34 -13.71
CA GLU A 259 -16.07 9.70 -14.86
C GLU A 259 -16.08 8.55 -15.88
N ILE A 260 -17.28 8.11 -16.27
CA ILE A 260 -17.46 7.02 -17.24
C ILE A 260 -16.79 7.39 -18.59
N GLY A 261 -16.05 6.45 -19.16
CA GLY A 261 -15.30 6.58 -20.40
C GLY A 261 -13.93 7.24 -20.23
N LYS A 262 -13.53 7.61 -19.01
CA LYS A 262 -12.17 8.10 -18.72
C LYS A 262 -11.24 6.96 -18.36
N LYS A 263 -9.96 7.15 -18.65
CA LYS A 263 -8.89 6.21 -18.30
C LYS A 263 -8.20 6.65 -17.02
N TYR A 264 -7.91 5.68 -16.17
CA TYR A 264 -7.28 5.89 -14.86
C TYR A 264 -6.10 4.94 -14.68
N GLN A 265 -5.11 5.40 -13.92
CA GLN A 265 -3.99 4.60 -13.44
C GLN A 265 -4.43 3.80 -12.20
N LEU A 266 -4.04 2.53 -12.12
CA LEU A 266 -4.09 1.72 -10.92
C LEU A 266 -2.68 1.26 -10.59
N ASP A 267 -2.24 1.51 -9.35
CA ASP A 267 -0.93 1.15 -8.85
C ASP A 267 -1.11 0.28 -7.60
N PHE A 268 -0.47 -0.88 -7.62
CA PHE A 268 -0.58 -1.90 -6.59
C PHE A 268 0.80 -2.20 -5.99
N PHE A 269 0.83 -2.36 -4.67
CA PHE A 269 2.02 -2.62 -3.89
C PHE A 269 1.73 -3.68 -2.84
N PHE A 270 2.63 -4.65 -2.71
CA PHE A 270 2.56 -5.73 -1.75
C PHE A 270 3.92 -5.92 -1.09
N ALA A 271 3.94 -6.26 0.19
CA ALA A 271 5.15 -6.68 0.88
C ALA A 271 4.86 -7.91 1.75
N GLU A 272 5.63 -8.97 1.54
CA GLU A 272 5.71 -10.13 2.42
C GLU A 272 6.92 -9.95 3.33
N ARG A 273 6.70 -9.92 4.64
CA ARG A 273 7.72 -9.57 5.62
C ARG A 273 7.67 -10.49 6.85
N HIS A 274 6.88 -11.58 6.79
CA HIS A 274 6.70 -12.54 7.86
C HIS A 274 6.77 -14.01 7.42
N VAL A 275 7.47 -14.82 8.20
CA VAL A 275 7.85 -16.21 7.90
C VAL A 275 6.77 -17.27 8.16
N THR A 276 5.50 -16.88 8.30
CA THR A 276 4.42 -17.84 8.59
C THR A 276 3.74 -18.31 7.32
N ASP A 277 3.00 -17.45 6.65
CA ASP A 277 2.23 -17.73 5.43
C ASP A 277 2.40 -16.56 4.45
N SER A 278 2.01 -16.74 3.18
CA SER A 278 1.91 -15.64 2.21
C SER A 278 0.73 -15.87 1.29
N HIS A 279 -0.25 -14.98 1.37
CA HIS A 279 -1.50 -15.08 0.63
C HIS A 279 -1.62 -13.90 -0.33
N PHE A 280 -2.04 -14.18 -1.56
CA PHE A 280 -2.24 -13.15 -2.56
C PHE A 280 -3.47 -13.45 -3.40
N ARG A 281 -4.49 -12.60 -3.27
CA ARG A 281 -5.71 -12.70 -4.06
C ARG A 281 -6.16 -11.34 -4.57
N ILE A 282 -6.56 -11.35 -5.84
CA ILE A 282 -7.24 -10.24 -6.49
C ILE A 282 -8.45 -10.78 -7.23
N ASP A 283 -9.60 -10.13 -7.03
CA ASP A 283 -10.79 -10.29 -7.87
C ASP A 283 -11.15 -8.92 -8.50
N THR A 284 -11.34 -8.86 -9.81
CA THR A 284 -11.70 -7.61 -10.53
C THR A 284 -12.71 -7.85 -11.62
N SER A 285 -13.66 -6.93 -11.75
CA SER A 285 -14.37 -6.72 -13.03
C SER A 285 -13.74 -5.65 -13.92
N ILE A 286 -12.62 -5.05 -13.49
CA ILE A 286 -11.88 -4.05 -14.27
C ILE A 286 -11.20 -4.73 -15.47
N GLU A 287 -11.47 -4.21 -16.67
CA GLU A 287 -10.70 -4.56 -17.85
C GLU A 287 -9.42 -3.73 -17.90
N PHE A 288 -8.32 -4.35 -17.49
CA PHE A 288 -7.02 -3.70 -17.48
C PHE A 288 -6.38 -3.61 -18.87
N ILE A 289 -5.63 -2.52 -19.03
CA ILE A 289 -4.79 -2.21 -20.18
C ILE A 289 -3.38 -1.88 -19.70
N ASN A 290 -2.39 -2.03 -20.60
CA ASN A 290 -0.98 -1.71 -20.33
C ASN A 290 -0.36 -2.51 -19.16
N CYS A 291 -0.56 -3.83 -19.11
CA CYS A 291 -0.26 -4.66 -17.94
C CYS A 291 1.19 -5.15 -17.80
N GLY A 292 2.14 -4.35 -18.26
CA GLY A 292 3.57 -4.64 -18.15
C GLY A 292 4.42 -3.39 -18.09
N VAL A 293 3.84 -2.29 -17.60
CA VAL A 293 4.55 -1.02 -17.45
C VAL A 293 5.54 -1.14 -16.30
N GLU A 294 6.82 -1.19 -16.64
CA GLU A 294 7.89 -1.02 -15.65
C GLU A 294 8.01 0.46 -15.27
N VAL A 295 7.77 0.75 -13.99
CA VAL A 295 8.09 2.05 -13.39
C VAL A 295 9.39 1.89 -12.59
N LYS A 296 10.48 2.44 -13.14
CA LYS A 296 11.81 2.38 -12.53
C LYS A 296 12.03 3.51 -11.53
#